data_AF-A0A935XC65-F1
#
_entry.id   AF-A0A935XC65-F1
#
_cell.length_a   1.000
_cell.length_b   1.000
_cell.length_c   1.000
_cell.angle_alpha   90.00
_cell.angle_beta   90.00
_cell.angle_gamma   90.00
#
_symmetry.space_group_name_H-M   'P 1'
#
loop_
_entity.id
_entity.type
_entity.pdbx_description
1 polymer ?
#
loop_
_entity_poly.entity_id
_entity_poly.type
_entity_poly.pdbx_seq_one_letter_code
_entity_poly.pdbx_strand_id
1 'polypeptide(L)'
;MSDTLGDRMKLYEGMEAGRRLMPLLPALARIDGRAFHSFTRGMDRPFDARFSACMVDTTLALVRDTGACMGYTQSDEITLAWHSRTTQSQIWFDGRVAKMTSQLAAQATLIFYRLVLDRMPEYAVRLPTFDARVWNVPSRAEGANVFLWREWDATKNSVNMAASAYYSHKALIGRNSPQKHDMLLAKGVNWNDYPPLFKRGAYVQRRTVVKPFSADELDRLPPKHEARTNPALVVERSVCSVLDMPPLGSVTNREAVIFDGALPELETAHLDSVIACLEDDAAFLRNQIADSEIATNMEKAAKLLRAPRGEDERRRSALTLPRGNAVADPDHGAV
;
A
#
# COMPACT_ATOMS: atom_id res chain seq x y z
N MET A 1 -37.53 -44.49 2.71
CA MET A 1 -37.73 -44.64 1.25
C MET A 1 -36.48 -44.14 0.56
N SER A 2 -35.79 -44.96 -0.23
CA SER A 2 -34.72 -44.47 -1.11
C SER A 2 -35.36 -43.68 -2.23
N ASP A 3 -35.06 -42.38 -2.32
CA ASP A 3 -35.56 -41.51 -3.39
C ASP A 3 -34.68 -41.71 -4.63
N THR A 4 -34.97 -42.79 -5.37
CA THR A 4 -34.20 -43.22 -6.55
C THR A 4 -34.18 -42.15 -7.65
N LEU A 5 -35.22 -41.32 -7.75
CA LEU A 5 -35.24 -40.19 -8.67
C LEU A 5 -34.32 -39.07 -8.17
N GLY A 6 -34.44 -38.70 -6.89
CA GLY A 6 -33.60 -37.67 -6.27
C GLY A 6 -32.11 -37.98 -6.35
N ASP A 7 -31.72 -39.23 -6.12
CA ASP A 7 -30.32 -39.66 -6.22
C ASP A 7 -29.80 -39.57 -7.67
N ARG A 8 -30.64 -39.90 -8.66
CA ARG A 8 -30.31 -39.75 -10.07
C ARG A 8 -30.17 -38.27 -10.49
N MET A 9 -31.02 -37.38 -10.00
CA MET A 9 -30.90 -35.93 -10.28
C MET A 9 -29.65 -35.34 -9.63
N LYS A 10 -29.36 -35.70 -8.37
CA LYS A 10 -28.13 -35.28 -7.67
C LYS A 10 -26.87 -35.75 -8.37
N LEU A 11 -26.90 -36.93 -9.00
CA LEU A 11 -25.79 -37.43 -9.81
C LEU A 11 -25.48 -36.46 -10.97
N TYR A 12 -26.50 -36.07 -11.74
CA TYR A 12 -26.33 -35.15 -12.88
C TYR A 12 -25.82 -33.77 -12.42
N GLU A 13 -26.40 -33.20 -11.36
CA GLU A 13 -25.93 -31.93 -10.80
C GLU A 13 -24.50 -32.03 -10.27
N GLY A 14 -24.16 -33.15 -9.63
CA GLY A 14 -22.85 -33.40 -9.04
C GLY A 14 -21.72 -33.50 -10.06
N MET A 15 -21.99 -33.97 -11.29
CA MET A 15 -20.98 -34.05 -12.35
C MET A 15 -20.48 -32.66 -12.76
N GLU A 16 -21.37 -31.67 -12.83
CA GLU A 16 -21.03 -30.30 -13.26
C GLU A 16 -20.66 -29.40 -12.07
N ALA A 17 -21.45 -29.41 -11.00
CA ALA A 17 -21.31 -28.50 -9.86
C ALA A 17 -20.52 -29.09 -8.67
N GLY A 18 -20.14 -30.38 -8.74
CA GLY A 18 -19.45 -31.08 -7.66
C GLY A 18 -17.94 -30.83 -7.59
N ARG A 19 -17.36 -30.12 -8.58
CA ARG A 19 -15.92 -29.84 -8.61
C ARG A 19 -15.47 -29.09 -7.34
N ARG A 20 -14.47 -29.65 -6.66
CA ARG A 20 -13.79 -29.04 -5.52
C ARG A 20 -12.33 -28.76 -5.85
N LEU A 21 -11.83 -27.68 -5.26
CA LEU A 21 -10.42 -27.38 -5.20
C LEU A 21 -9.69 -28.43 -4.34
N MET A 22 -8.42 -28.66 -4.65
CA MET A 22 -7.57 -29.55 -3.88
C MET A 22 -7.29 -28.92 -2.51
N PRO A 23 -7.56 -29.62 -1.39
CA PRO A 23 -7.25 -29.14 -0.05
C PRO A 23 -5.74 -28.84 0.09
N LEU A 24 -5.40 -27.97 1.06
CA LEU A 24 -4.02 -27.53 1.36
C LEU A 24 -3.32 -26.72 0.26
N LEU A 25 -3.80 -26.72 -0.99
CA LEU A 25 -3.30 -25.80 -2.00
C LEU A 25 -3.94 -24.42 -1.83
N PRO A 26 -3.20 -23.33 -2.13
CA PRO A 26 -3.81 -22.01 -2.15
C PRO A 26 -4.93 -21.96 -3.20
N ALA A 27 -6.04 -21.37 -2.79
CA ALA A 27 -7.17 -21.07 -3.64
C ALA A 27 -7.20 -19.56 -3.90
N LEU A 28 -7.40 -19.18 -5.15
CA LEU A 28 -7.54 -17.79 -5.55
C LEU A 28 -8.87 -17.58 -6.25
N ALA A 29 -9.38 -16.37 -6.12
CA ALA A 29 -10.49 -15.91 -6.92
C ALA A 29 -10.17 -14.55 -7.53
N ARG A 30 -10.71 -14.31 -8.72
CA ARG A 30 -10.70 -13.01 -9.37
C ARG A 30 -12.11 -12.64 -9.74
N ILE A 31 -12.49 -11.44 -9.41
CA ILE A 31 -13.82 -10.87 -9.57
C ILE A 31 -13.63 -9.63 -10.43
N ASP A 32 -14.36 -9.53 -11.54
CA ASP A 32 -14.12 -8.49 -12.55
C ASP A 32 -15.44 -7.81 -12.96
N GLY A 33 -15.37 -6.50 -13.17
CA GLY A 33 -16.52 -5.67 -13.45
C GLY A 33 -17.02 -5.86 -14.89
N ARG A 34 -18.23 -6.39 -15.05
CA ARG A 34 -18.79 -6.62 -16.40
C ARG A 34 -19.03 -5.30 -17.13
N ALA A 35 -18.26 -5.06 -18.19
CA ALA A 35 -18.36 -3.88 -19.05
C ALA A 35 -18.20 -2.54 -18.30
N PHE A 36 -17.28 -2.49 -17.33
CA PHE A 36 -17.10 -1.29 -16.50
C PHE A 36 -16.55 -0.08 -17.25
N HIS A 37 -15.99 -0.24 -18.45
CA HIS A 37 -15.72 0.89 -19.35
C HIS A 37 -16.98 1.72 -19.66
N SER A 38 -18.16 1.09 -19.68
CA SER A 38 -19.46 1.78 -19.83
C SER A 38 -19.97 2.30 -18.49
N PHE A 39 -19.78 1.52 -17.41
CA PHE A 39 -20.14 1.95 -16.04
C PHE A 39 -19.37 3.19 -15.59
N THR A 40 -18.10 3.34 -15.96
CA THR A 40 -17.21 4.44 -15.55
C THR A 40 -17.23 5.64 -16.50
N ARG A 41 -18.15 5.65 -17.49
CA ARG A 41 -18.26 6.76 -18.44
C ARG A 41 -18.72 8.04 -17.75
N GLY A 42 -17.96 9.12 -17.94
CA GLY A 42 -18.26 10.43 -17.33
C GLY A 42 -17.89 10.54 -15.86
N MET A 43 -17.11 9.59 -15.32
CA MET A 43 -16.39 9.76 -14.05
C MET A 43 -15.09 10.55 -14.28
N ASP A 44 -14.51 11.05 -13.19
CA ASP A 44 -13.25 11.78 -13.23
C ASP A 44 -12.10 10.92 -13.81
N ARG A 45 -11.20 11.59 -14.54
CA ARG A 45 -10.05 10.97 -15.22
C ARG A 45 -8.76 11.62 -14.74
N PRO A 46 -7.66 10.84 -14.60
CA PRO A 46 -7.56 9.40 -14.86
C PRO A 46 -8.21 8.52 -13.78
N PHE A 47 -8.52 9.06 -12.61
CA PHE A 47 -9.08 8.30 -11.49
C PHE A 47 -10.23 9.05 -10.82
N ASP A 48 -11.26 8.30 -10.39
CA ASP A 48 -12.36 8.80 -9.58
C ASP A 48 -12.23 8.22 -8.16
N ALA A 49 -12.04 9.09 -7.18
CA ALA A 49 -11.79 8.69 -5.80
C ALA A 49 -12.99 7.97 -5.16
N ARG A 50 -14.23 8.33 -5.56
CA ARG A 50 -15.46 7.70 -5.03
C ARG A 50 -15.59 6.28 -5.56
N PHE A 51 -15.29 6.08 -6.85
CA PHE A 51 -15.24 4.75 -7.46
C PHE A 51 -14.17 3.87 -6.81
N SER A 52 -12.95 4.38 -6.66
CA SER A 52 -11.88 3.62 -6.00
C SER A 52 -12.22 3.26 -4.56
N ALA A 53 -12.83 4.18 -3.80
CA ALA A 53 -13.29 3.89 -2.44
C ALA A 53 -14.35 2.79 -2.41
N CYS A 54 -15.28 2.75 -3.37
CA CYS A 54 -16.26 1.67 -3.48
C CYS A 54 -15.60 0.30 -3.72
N MET A 55 -14.58 0.23 -4.59
CA MET A 55 -13.86 -1.01 -4.88
C MET A 55 -13.03 -1.50 -3.68
N VAL A 56 -12.36 -0.59 -2.98
CA VAL A 56 -11.60 -0.91 -1.75
C VAL A 56 -12.53 -1.44 -0.66
N ASP A 57 -13.66 -0.78 -0.42
CA ASP A 57 -14.60 -1.21 0.63
C ASP A 57 -15.35 -2.49 0.25
N THR A 58 -15.61 -2.70 -1.04
CA THR A 58 -16.13 -3.99 -1.54
C THR A 58 -15.12 -5.10 -1.26
N THR A 59 -13.84 -4.87 -1.54
CA THR A 59 -12.76 -5.83 -1.26
C THR A 59 -12.66 -6.11 0.24
N LEU A 60 -12.73 -5.08 1.08
CA LEU A 60 -12.67 -5.22 2.53
C LEU A 60 -13.83 -6.05 3.08
N ALA A 61 -15.05 -5.79 2.61
CA ALA A 61 -16.21 -6.58 2.98
C ALA A 61 -16.08 -8.04 2.53
N LEU A 62 -15.62 -8.30 1.30
CA LEU A 62 -15.40 -9.66 0.80
C LEU A 62 -14.34 -10.41 1.61
N VAL A 63 -13.20 -9.79 1.93
CA VAL A 63 -12.16 -10.41 2.77
C VAL A 63 -12.72 -10.79 4.14
N ARG A 64 -13.49 -9.89 4.76
CA ARG A 64 -14.15 -10.13 6.05
C ARG A 64 -15.17 -11.27 5.97
N ASP A 65 -16.09 -11.20 5.01
CA ASP A 65 -17.27 -12.06 4.95
C ASP A 65 -16.94 -13.49 4.46
N THR A 66 -15.89 -13.63 3.66
CA THR A 66 -15.43 -14.93 3.12
C THR A 66 -14.26 -15.52 3.90
N GLY A 67 -13.66 -14.75 4.80
CA GLY A 67 -12.48 -15.13 5.53
C GLY A 67 -11.23 -15.34 4.67
N ALA A 68 -11.13 -14.64 3.54
CA ALA A 68 -9.92 -14.62 2.72
C ALA A 68 -8.71 -14.12 3.55
N CYS A 69 -7.52 -14.65 3.25
CA CYS A 69 -6.28 -14.21 3.89
C CYS A 69 -5.89 -12.80 3.41
N MET A 70 -6.05 -12.56 2.11
CA MET A 70 -5.70 -11.31 1.44
C MET A 70 -6.71 -11.01 0.33
N GLY A 71 -7.02 -9.73 0.17
CA GLY A 71 -7.66 -9.17 -1.01
C GLY A 71 -6.78 -8.10 -1.65
N TYR A 72 -6.90 -7.95 -2.95
CA TYR A 72 -6.23 -6.92 -3.73
C TYR A 72 -7.21 -6.36 -4.75
N THR A 73 -7.24 -5.05 -4.94
CA THR A 73 -8.09 -4.44 -5.98
C THR A 73 -7.34 -3.39 -6.78
N GLN A 74 -7.62 -3.37 -8.08
CA GLN A 74 -7.23 -2.33 -9.00
C GLN A 74 -8.30 -2.16 -10.09
N SER A 75 -8.60 -0.91 -10.44
CA SER A 75 -9.69 -0.57 -11.36
C SER A 75 -10.99 -1.24 -10.88
N ASP A 76 -11.53 -2.14 -11.68
CA ASP A 76 -12.76 -2.89 -11.53
C ASP A 76 -12.52 -4.37 -11.18
N GLU A 77 -11.26 -4.76 -10.95
CA GLU A 77 -10.85 -6.12 -10.61
C GLU A 77 -10.57 -6.25 -9.11
N ILE A 78 -10.97 -7.38 -8.52
CA ILE A 78 -10.64 -7.81 -7.15
C ILE A 78 -10.04 -9.22 -7.21
N THR A 79 -8.88 -9.42 -6.60
CA THR A 79 -8.24 -10.72 -6.39
C THR A 79 -8.30 -11.09 -4.92
N LEU A 80 -8.73 -12.31 -4.59
CA LEU A 80 -8.81 -12.84 -3.23
C LEU A 80 -8.00 -14.13 -3.12
N ALA A 81 -7.49 -14.44 -1.92
CA ALA A 81 -6.79 -15.69 -1.65
C ALA A 81 -7.23 -16.35 -0.34
N TRP A 82 -7.32 -17.68 -0.37
CA TRP A 82 -7.54 -18.54 0.78
C TRP A 82 -6.47 -19.62 0.81
N HIS A 83 -6.09 -20.05 2.01
CA HIS A 83 -5.19 -21.17 2.20
C HIS A 83 -5.54 -21.87 3.51
N SER A 84 -5.65 -23.19 3.45
CA SER A 84 -5.86 -24.05 4.62
C SER A 84 -4.51 -24.59 5.09
N ARG A 85 -4.23 -24.51 6.40
CA ARG A 85 -2.96 -25.00 6.97
C ARG A 85 -3.00 -26.49 7.29
N THR A 86 -4.19 -27.05 7.53
CA THR A 86 -4.37 -28.43 7.96
C THR A 86 -5.56 -29.07 7.26
N THR A 87 -5.53 -30.39 7.10
CA THR A 87 -6.62 -31.16 6.48
C THR A 87 -7.93 -31.11 7.27
N GLN A 88 -7.87 -30.70 8.54
CA GLN A 88 -9.03 -30.51 9.41
C GLN A 88 -9.71 -29.15 9.20
N SER A 89 -9.00 -28.18 8.59
CA SER A 89 -9.54 -26.85 8.28
C SER A 89 -9.98 -26.75 6.83
N GLN A 90 -11.18 -26.21 6.61
CA GLN A 90 -11.73 -25.98 5.28
C GLN A 90 -11.62 -24.50 4.92
N ILE A 91 -11.28 -24.24 3.66
CA ILE A 91 -11.48 -22.90 3.09
C ILE A 91 -12.97 -22.63 2.90
N TRP A 92 -13.31 -21.41 2.52
CA TRP A 92 -14.69 -21.00 2.29
C TRP A 92 -15.42 -21.92 1.30
N PHE A 93 -16.63 -22.34 1.67
CA PHE A 93 -17.44 -23.36 0.97
C PHE A 93 -16.72 -24.68 0.66
N ASP A 94 -15.70 -25.06 1.43
CA ASP A 94 -14.93 -26.29 1.23
C ASP A 94 -14.36 -26.39 -0.21
N GLY A 95 -13.99 -25.24 -0.78
CA GLY A 95 -13.41 -25.18 -2.11
C GLY A 95 -14.36 -25.57 -3.25
N ARG A 96 -15.68 -25.61 -3.03
CA ARG A 96 -16.66 -25.92 -4.09
C ARG A 96 -16.71 -24.79 -5.11
N VAL A 97 -16.12 -25.02 -6.28
CA VAL A 97 -15.88 -23.99 -7.30
C VAL A 97 -17.17 -23.28 -7.69
N ALA A 98 -18.24 -24.02 -8.00
CA ALA A 98 -19.53 -23.43 -8.40
C ALA A 98 -20.14 -22.53 -7.31
N LYS A 99 -20.05 -22.92 -6.03
CA LYS A 99 -20.54 -22.10 -4.91
C LYS A 99 -19.69 -20.87 -4.69
N MET A 100 -18.37 -21.02 -4.68
CA MET A 100 -17.46 -19.88 -4.50
C MET A 100 -17.64 -18.86 -5.63
N THR A 101 -17.62 -19.30 -6.89
CA THR A 101 -17.78 -18.43 -8.06
C THR A 101 -19.11 -17.65 -8.01
N SER A 102 -20.23 -18.35 -7.83
CA SER A 102 -21.55 -17.70 -7.82
C SER A 102 -21.72 -16.72 -6.66
N GLN A 103 -21.28 -17.10 -5.46
CA GLN A 103 -21.44 -16.26 -4.27
C GLN A 103 -20.50 -15.06 -4.28
N LEU A 104 -19.25 -15.18 -4.77
CA LEU A 104 -18.35 -14.03 -4.91
C LEU A 104 -18.91 -12.98 -5.86
N ALA A 105 -19.37 -13.40 -7.05
CA ALA A 105 -19.97 -12.49 -8.02
C ALA A 105 -21.22 -11.79 -7.45
N ALA A 106 -22.10 -12.54 -6.77
CA ALA A 106 -23.31 -12.01 -6.16
C ALA A 106 -23.01 -11.04 -5.02
N GLN A 107 -22.12 -11.41 -4.09
CA GLN A 107 -21.74 -10.56 -2.96
C GLN A 107 -21.04 -9.29 -3.42
N ALA A 108 -20.07 -9.39 -4.34
CA ALA A 108 -19.39 -8.23 -4.89
C ALA A 108 -20.38 -7.26 -5.54
N THR A 109 -21.30 -7.78 -6.37
CA THR A 109 -22.35 -6.99 -7.00
C THR A 109 -23.22 -6.26 -5.98
N LEU A 110 -23.73 -6.97 -4.97
CA LEU A 110 -24.63 -6.38 -3.97
C LEU A 110 -23.93 -5.31 -3.11
N ILE A 111 -22.71 -5.62 -2.63
CA ILE A 111 -21.93 -4.72 -1.79
C ILE A 111 -21.54 -3.47 -2.57
N PHE A 112 -20.98 -3.65 -3.77
CA PHE A 112 -20.57 -2.55 -4.63
C PHE A 112 -21.76 -1.67 -5.00
N TYR A 113 -22.89 -2.26 -5.40
CA TYR A 113 -24.08 -1.50 -5.75
C TYR A 113 -24.63 -0.68 -4.58
N ARG A 114 -24.61 -1.22 -3.35
CA ARG A 114 -24.96 -0.47 -2.15
C ARG A 114 -24.05 0.74 -1.93
N LEU A 115 -22.74 0.58 -2.14
CA LEU A 115 -21.77 1.68 -2.03
C LEU A 115 -21.94 2.72 -3.14
N VAL A 116 -22.30 2.30 -4.36
CA VAL A 116 -22.64 3.20 -5.46
C VAL A 116 -23.88 4.03 -5.11
N LEU A 117 -24.94 3.42 -4.56
CA LEU A 117 -26.13 4.15 -4.13
C LEU A 117 -25.81 5.22 -3.07
N ASP A 118 -24.87 4.94 -2.17
CA ASP A 118 -24.45 5.85 -1.10
C ASP A 118 -23.54 6.98 -1.59
N ARG A 119 -22.55 6.67 -2.44
CA ARG A 119 -21.45 7.59 -2.78
C ARG A 119 -21.55 8.22 -4.17
N MET A 120 -22.23 7.55 -5.09
CA MET A 120 -22.34 7.96 -6.50
C MET A 120 -23.72 7.59 -7.08
N PRO A 121 -24.82 8.04 -6.46
CA PRO A 121 -26.18 7.65 -6.86
C PRO A 121 -26.49 7.97 -8.32
N GLU A 122 -25.83 8.98 -8.92
CA GLU A 122 -25.98 9.35 -10.32
C GLU A 122 -25.60 8.23 -11.30
N TYR A 123 -24.79 7.25 -10.87
CA TYR A 123 -24.39 6.11 -11.69
C TYR A 123 -25.16 4.82 -11.35
N ALA A 124 -26.01 4.82 -10.32
CA ALA A 124 -26.71 3.62 -9.85
C ALA A 124 -27.62 2.98 -10.92
N VAL A 125 -28.23 3.79 -11.77
CA VAL A 125 -29.09 3.32 -12.89
C VAL A 125 -28.36 2.39 -13.87
N ARG A 126 -27.02 2.37 -13.84
CA ARG A 126 -26.19 1.53 -14.73
C ARG A 126 -26.10 0.07 -14.29
N LEU A 127 -26.58 -0.26 -13.08
CA LEU A 127 -26.71 -1.62 -12.56
C LEU A 127 -25.42 -2.47 -12.73
N PRO A 128 -24.30 -2.08 -12.08
CA PRO A 128 -23.04 -2.79 -12.21
C PRO A 128 -23.16 -4.24 -11.71
N THR A 129 -22.49 -5.16 -12.40
CA THR A 129 -22.42 -6.58 -12.02
C THR A 129 -21.01 -7.10 -12.18
N PHE A 130 -20.65 -8.15 -11.44
CA PHE A 130 -19.34 -8.79 -11.54
C PHE A 130 -19.46 -10.23 -12.06
N ASP A 131 -18.44 -10.69 -12.79
CA ASP A 131 -18.16 -12.13 -12.92
C ASP A 131 -17.11 -12.54 -11.89
N ALA A 132 -16.98 -13.85 -11.66
CA ALA A 132 -15.94 -14.40 -10.80
C ALA A 132 -15.36 -15.67 -11.40
N ARG A 133 -14.11 -15.93 -11.06
CA ARG A 133 -13.37 -17.13 -11.46
C ARG A 133 -12.54 -17.59 -10.27
N VAL A 134 -12.55 -18.89 -10.00
CA VAL A 134 -11.93 -19.50 -8.82
C VAL A 134 -11.05 -20.66 -9.26
N TRP A 135 -9.81 -20.72 -8.75
CA TRP A 135 -8.84 -21.74 -9.13
C TRP A 135 -7.83 -22.04 -8.02
N ASN A 136 -7.09 -23.15 -8.15
CA ASN A 136 -5.90 -23.43 -7.32
C ASN A 136 -4.62 -23.10 -8.06
N VAL A 137 -3.58 -22.86 -7.28
CA VAL A 137 -2.18 -22.81 -7.72
C VAL A 137 -1.37 -23.84 -6.92
N PRO A 138 -0.23 -24.32 -7.45
CA PRO A 138 0.47 -25.46 -6.87
C PRO A 138 1.22 -25.15 -5.57
N SER A 139 1.48 -23.88 -5.26
CA SER A 139 2.24 -23.48 -4.07
C SER A 139 1.83 -22.09 -3.59
N ARG A 140 2.16 -21.80 -2.33
CA ARG A 140 2.02 -20.46 -1.74
C ARG A 140 2.85 -19.42 -2.50
N ALA A 141 4.05 -19.77 -2.97
CA ALA A 141 4.85 -18.92 -3.85
C ALA A 141 4.10 -18.54 -5.13
N GLU A 142 3.48 -19.50 -5.82
CA GLU A 142 2.66 -19.20 -7.01
C GLU A 142 1.43 -18.36 -6.67
N GLY A 143 0.83 -18.59 -5.50
CA GLY A 143 -0.23 -17.74 -4.99
C GLY A 143 0.22 -16.29 -4.79
N ALA A 144 1.41 -16.08 -4.23
CA ALA A 144 2.01 -14.76 -4.08
C ALA A 144 2.35 -14.12 -5.44
N ASN A 145 2.83 -14.93 -6.40
CA ASN A 145 3.14 -14.48 -7.76
C ASN A 145 1.90 -14.00 -8.50
N VAL A 146 0.71 -14.53 -8.22
CA VAL A 146 -0.54 -13.98 -8.79
C VAL A 146 -0.73 -12.53 -8.35
N PHE A 147 -0.58 -12.20 -7.05
CA PHE A 147 -0.70 -10.82 -6.58
C PHE A 147 0.37 -9.91 -7.17
N LEU A 148 1.61 -10.40 -7.29
CA LEU A 148 2.70 -9.65 -7.91
C LEU A 148 2.41 -9.34 -9.39
N TRP A 149 1.93 -10.35 -10.13
CA TRP A 149 1.52 -10.19 -11.52
C TRP A 149 0.39 -9.17 -11.66
N ARG A 150 -0.59 -9.17 -10.74
CA ARG A 150 -1.68 -8.19 -10.72
C ARG A 150 -1.19 -6.76 -10.40
N GLU A 151 -0.24 -6.59 -9.48
CA GLU A 151 0.37 -5.29 -9.18
C GLU A 151 1.15 -4.72 -10.38
N TRP A 152 1.88 -5.57 -11.09
CA TRP A 152 2.60 -5.16 -12.29
C TRP A 152 1.66 -4.78 -13.42
N ASP A 153 0.55 -5.50 -13.59
CA ASP A 153 -0.50 -5.16 -14.56
C ASP A 153 -1.15 -3.82 -14.21
N ALA A 154 -1.50 -3.62 -12.94
CA ALA A 154 -2.02 -2.37 -12.41
C ALA A 154 -1.10 -1.18 -12.68
N THR A 155 0.20 -1.35 -12.46
CA THR A 155 1.21 -0.30 -12.72
C THR A 155 1.22 0.09 -14.19
N LYS A 156 1.22 -0.91 -15.10
CA LYS A 156 1.17 -0.67 -16.55
C LYS A 156 -0.13 0.03 -16.96
N ASN A 157 -1.26 -0.40 -16.42
CA ASN A 157 -2.57 0.19 -16.70
C ASN A 157 -2.67 1.62 -16.19
N SER A 158 -2.14 1.90 -15.01
CA SER A 158 -2.08 3.24 -14.42
C SER A 158 -1.30 4.23 -15.31
N VAL A 159 -0.10 3.83 -15.77
CA VAL A 159 0.71 4.65 -16.69
C VAL A 159 -0.03 4.89 -18.01
N ASN A 160 -0.68 3.86 -18.56
CA ASN A 160 -1.48 3.98 -19.78
C ASN A 160 -2.68 4.92 -19.61
N MET A 161 -3.40 4.83 -18.50
CA MET A 161 -4.54 5.70 -18.19
C MET A 161 -4.09 7.15 -18.02
N ALA A 162 -3.00 7.38 -17.30
CA ALA A 162 -2.40 8.70 -17.14
C ALA A 162 -2.02 9.29 -18.50
N ALA A 163 -1.28 8.55 -19.33
CA ALA A 163 -0.87 9.01 -20.65
C ALA A 163 -2.06 9.29 -21.58
N SER A 164 -3.09 8.46 -21.54
CA SER A 164 -4.29 8.61 -22.38
C SER A 164 -5.15 9.83 -22.03
N ALA A 165 -4.95 10.42 -20.84
CA ALA A 165 -5.60 11.69 -20.48
C ALA A 165 -5.01 12.89 -21.24
N TYR A 166 -3.76 12.79 -21.72
CA TYR A 166 -3.04 13.88 -22.38
C TYR A 166 -2.74 13.61 -23.87
N TYR A 167 -2.80 12.35 -24.28
CA TYR A 167 -2.43 11.91 -25.62
C TYR A 167 -3.52 11.04 -26.26
N SER A 168 -3.71 11.21 -27.56
CA SER A 168 -4.64 10.36 -28.32
C SER A 168 -4.13 8.92 -28.40
N HIS A 169 -5.04 7.97 -28.62
CA HIS A 169 -4.69 6.57 -28.76
C HIS A 169 -3.60 6.34 -29.83
N LYS A 170 -3.71 7.02 -30.98
CA LYS A 170 -2.72 6.94 -32.07
C LYS A 170 -1.31 7.34 -31.64
N ALA A 171 -1.17 8.30 -30.72
CA ALA A 171 0.14 8.74 -30.23
C ALA A 171 0.78 7.73 -29.24
N LEU A 172 -0.04 6.93 -28.56
CA LEU A 172 0.40 5.97 -27.54
C LEU A 172 0.62 4.55 -28.07
N ILE A 173 0.10 4.22 -29.26
CA ILE A 173 0.34 2.92 -29.91
C ILE A 173 1.86 2.69 -30.06
N GLY A 174 2.30 1.49 -29.67
CA GLY A 174 3.70 1.08 -29.76
C GLY A 174 4.63 1.69 -28.70
N ARG A 175 4.11 2.51 -27.77
CA ARG A 175 4.92 3.12 -26.70
C ARG A 175 5.00 2.23 -25.46
N ASN A 176 6.22 2.02 -24.97
CA ASN A 176 6.47 1.31 -23.72
C ASN A 176 6.29 2.24 -22.49
N SER A 177 6.35 1.68 -21.27
CA SER A 177 6.10 2.47 -20.05
C SER A 177 7.13 3.60 -19.85
N PRO A 178 8.45 3.40 -19.99
CA PRO A 178 9.42 4.50 -19.91
C PRO A 178 9.12 5.64 -20.87
N GLN A 179 8.83 5.34 -22.14
CA GLN A 179 8.45 6.36 -23.13
C GLN A 179 7.20 7.13 -22.72
N LYS A 180 6.22 6.46 -22.10
CA LYS A 180 5.02 7.12 -21.58
C LYS A 180 5.31 8.02 -20.38
N HIS A 181 6.28 7.66 -19.53
CA HIS A 181 6.77 8.55 -18.47
C HIS A 181 7.39 9.82 -19.04
N ASP A 182 8.28 9.70 -20.03
CA ASP A 182 8.91 10.85 -20.68
C ASP A 182 7.87 11.76 -21.35
N MET A 183 6.87 11.16 -22.00
CA MET A 183 5.75 11.89 -22.60
C MET A 183 4.92 12.64 -21.56
N LEU A 184 4.61 12.02 -20.42
CA LEU A 184 3.90 12.67 -19.32
C LEU A 184 4.72 13.82 -18.72
N LEU A 185 6.02 13.61 -18.52
CA LEU A 185 6.93 14.64 -18.00
C LEU A 185 7.02 15.84 -18.95
N ALA A 186 7.03 15.61 -20.26
CA ALA A 186 6.97 16.68 -21.27
C ALA A 186 5.68 17.52 -21.21
N LYS A 187 4.62 17.01 -20.58
CA LYS A 187 3.37 17.75 -20.28
C LYS A 187 3.35 18.35 -18.87
N GLY A 188 4.45 18.25 -18.13
CA GLY A 188 4.54 18.70 -16.74
C GLY A 188 3.86 17.77 -15.75
N VAL A 189 3.58 16.52 -16.12
CA VAL A 189 2.88 15.55 -15.27
C VAL A 189 3.87 14.47 -14.82
N ASN A 190 4.09 14.38 -13.51
CA ASN A 190 4.90 13.33 -12.92
C ASN A 190 4.01 12.23 -12.33
N TRP A 191 3.98 11.07 -12.98
CA TRP A 191 3.19 9.91 -12.53
C TRP A 191 3.56 9.44 -11.12
N ASN A 192 4.81 9.66 -10.68
CA ASN A 192 5.25 9.24 -9.35
C ASN A 192 4.54 10.00 -8.23
N ASP A 193 4.01 11.19 -8.51
CA ASP A 193 3.32 12.02 -7.53
C ASP A 193 1.87 11.55 -7.28
N TYR A 194 1.37 10.60 -8.08
CA TYR A 194 0.06 10.01 -7.83
C TYR A 194 0.06 9.15 -6.55
N PRO A 195 -1.06 9.14 -5.80
CA PRO A 195 -1.27 8.25 -4.67
C PRO A 195 -0.95 6.78 -5.00
N PRO A 196 -0.37 6.00 -4.06
CA PRO A 196 -0.05 4.59 -4.27
C PRO A 196 -1.24 3.76 -4.79
N LEU A 197 -2.45 4.02 -4.26
CA LEU A 197 -3.69 3.39 -4.70
C LEU A 197 -3.90 3.45 -6.22
N PHE A 198 -3.62 4.60 -6.83
CA PHE A 198 -3.80 4.81 -8.26
C PHE A 198 -2.65 4.26 -9.10
N LYS A 199 -1.47 4.10 -8.48
CA LYS A 199 -0.29 3.54 -9.14
C LYS A 199 -0.29 2.01 -9.14
N ARG A 200 -0.68 1.39 -8.02
CA ARG A 200 -0.47 -0.03 -7.76
C ARG A 200 -1.69 -0.76 -7.18
N GLY A 201 -2.84 -0.10 -7.04
CA GLY A 201 -4.01 -0.70 -6.37
C GLY A 201 -3.91 -0.68 -4.85
N ALA A 202 -4.80 -1.43 -4.20
CA ALA A 202 -4.85 -1.54 -2.74
C ALA A 202 -4.91 -2.99 -2.29
N TYR A 203 -4.20 -3.27 -1.20
CA TYR A 203 -4.21 -4.55 -0.50
C TYR A 203 -5.09 -4.46 0.74
N VAL A 204 -5.91 -5.47 0.97
CA VAL A 204 -6.67 -5.66 2.21
C VAL A 204 -6.25 -6.97 2.84
N GLN A 205 -5.63 -6.88 4.02
CA GLN A 205 -5.12 -8.04 4.73
C GLN A 205 -6.04 -8.42 5.87
N ARG A 206 -6.30 -9.72 6.02
CA ARG A 206 -6.85 -10.29 7.25
C ARG A 206 -5.69 -10.74 8.14
N ARG A 207 -5.66 -10.23 9.36
CA ARG A 207 -4.65 -10.62 10.36
C ARG A 207 -5.29 -10.87 11.72
N THR A 208 -4.71 -11.78 12.49
CA THR A 208 -5.09 -11.99 13.88
C THR A 208 -4.32 -11.00 14.75
N VAL A 209 -5.03 -10.23 15.55
CA VAL A 209 -4.45 -9.35 16.56
C VAL A 209 -4.89 -9.80 17.94
N VAL A 210 -3.97 -9.70 18.88
CA VAL A 210 -4.22 -9.93 20.30
C VAL A 210 -4.60 -8.59 20.91
N LYS A 211 -5.84 -8.45 21.40
CA LYS A 211 -6.32 -7.22 22.05
C LYS A 211 -7.01 -7.53 23.38
N PRO A 212 -6.86 -6.66 24.40
CA PRO A 212 -7.68 -6.75 25.60
C PRO A 212 -9.16 -6.48 25.26
N PHE A 213 -10.07 -6.94 26.11
CA PHE A 213 -11.49 -6.60 25.99
C PHE A 213 -11.70 -5.08 26.14
N SER A 214 -12.63 -4.50 25.36
CA SER A 214 -13.06 -3.13 25.61
C SER A 214 -14.00 -3.05 26.82
N ALA A 215 -14.15 -1.86 27.40
CA ALA A 215 -15.07 -1.61 28.52
C ALA A 215 -16.52 -2.01 28.16
N ASP A 216 -17.00 -1.62 26.97
CA ASP A 216 -18.35 -1.96 26.50
C ASP A 216 -18.56 -3.46 26.28
N GLU A 217 -17.50 -4.21 25.99
CA GLU A 217 -17.57 -5.65 25.80
C GLU A 217 -17.57 -6.38 27.14
N LEU A 218 -16.80 -5.91 28.13
CA LEU A 218 -16.81 -6.43 29.50
C LEU A 218 -18.20 -6.36 30.13
N ASP A 219 -18.96 -5.31 29.81
CA ASP A 219 -20.33 -5.12 30.30
C ASP A 219 -21.32 -6.13 29.72
N ARG A 220 -21.07 -6.63 28.49
CA ARG A 220 -21.90 -7.64 27.82
C ARG A 220 -21.54 -9.08 28.17
N LEU A 221 -20.42 -9.31 28.85
CA LEU A 221 -19.99 -10.65 29.26
C LEU A 221 -20.79 -11.16 30.46
N PRO A 222 -21.01 -12.49 30.55
CA PRO A 222 -21.63 -13.10 31.73
C PRO A 222 -20.89 -12.72 33.03
N PRO A 223 -21.58 -12.62 34.17
CA PRO A 223 -20.98 -12.17 35.43
C PRO A 223 -19.78 -13.00 35.91
N LYS A 224 -19.69 -14.26 35.50
CA LYS A 224 -18.62 -15.21 35.86
C LYS A 224 -17.48 -15.28 34.84
N HIS A 225 -17.49 -14.44 33.81
CA HIS A 225 -16.48 -14.49 32.76
C HIS A 225 -15.15 -13.93 33.28
N GLU A 226 -14.05 -14.69 33.11
CA GLU A 226 -12.72 -14.36 33.66
C GLU A 226 -12.18 -13.00 33.21
N ALA A 227 -12.60 -12.51 32.05
CA ALA A 227 -12.27 -11.15 31.58
C ALA A 227 -12.67 -10.04 32.56
N ARG A 228 -13.72 -10.25 33.39
CA ARG A 228 -14.17 -9.27 34.38
C ARG A 228 -13.27 -9.21 35.61
N THR A 229 -12.58 -10.30 35.92
CA THR A 229 -11.66 -10.41 37.07
C THR A 229 -10.19 -10.29 36.66
N ASN A 230 -9.86 -10.47 35.38
CA ASN A 230 -8.52 -10.33 34.84
C ASN A 230 -8.47 -9.28 33.69
N PRO A 231 -8.07 -8.02 33.98
CA PRO A 231 -7.92 -6.96 32.98
C PRO A 231 -6.85 -7.25 31.91
N ALA A 232 -5.93 -8.18 32.18
CA ALA A 232 -4.88 -8.60 31.24
C ALA A 232 -5.33 -9.74 30.31
N LEU A 233 -6.58 -10.22 30.42
CA LEU A 233 -7.10 -11.24 29.53
C LEU A 233 -7.25 -10.66 28.13
N VAL A 234 -6.42 -11.15 27.21
CA VAL A 234 -6.43 -10.77 25.80
C VAL A 234 -7.15 -11.82 24.98
N VAL A 235 -7.83 -11.37 23.93
CA VAL A 235 -8.53 -12.24 22.96
C VAL A 235 -7.93 -12.06 21.59
N GLU A 236 -7.79 -13.18 20.88
CA GLU A 236 -7.44 -13.18 19.46
C GLU A 236 -8.63 -12.76 18.61
N ARG A 237 -8.45 -11.70 17.81
CA ARG A 237 -9.47 -11.20 16.89
C ARG A 237 -8.93 -11.12 15.48
N SER A 238 -9.72 -11.59 14.52
CA SER A 238 -9.44 -11.33 13.11
C SER A 238 -9.83 -9.89 12.78
N VAL A 239 -8.88 -9.11 12.30
CA VAL A 239 -9.08 -7.75 11.79
C VAL A 239 -8.79 -7.74 10.30
N CYS A 240 -9.66 -7.09 9.53
CA CYS A 240 -9.46 -6.84 8.11
C CYS A 240 -9.19 -5.34 7.92
N SER A 241 -8.05 -4.99 7.32
CA SER A 241 -7.64 -3.60 7.13
C SER A 241 -6.94 -3.43 5.81
N VAL A 242 -7.09 -2.25 5.19
CA VAL A 242 -6.21 -1.82 4.10
C VAL A 242 -4.77 -1.81 4.62
N LEU A 243 -3.87 -2.46 3.89
CA LEU A 243 -2.45 -2.56 4.22
C LEU A 243 -1.69 -1.54 3.38
N ASP A 244 -0.86 -0.72 4.05
CA ASP A 244 0.13 0.11 3.35
C ASP A 244 1.23 -0.79 2.81
N MET A 245 1.13 -1.11 1.52
CA MET A 245 1.96 -2.10 0.85
C MET A 245 3.07 -1.40 0.04
N PRO A 246 4.36 -1.62 0.38
CA PRO A 246 5.45 -1.24 -0.51
C PRO A 246 5.34 -2.06 -1.82
N PRO A 247 6.02 -1.67 -2.91
CA PRO A 247 5.96 -2.45 -4.16
C PRO A 247 6.21 -3.93 -3.87
N LEU A 248 5.26 -4.80 -4.21
CA LEU A 248 5.28 -6.20 -3.77
C LEU A 248 6.53 -6.95 -4.26
N GLY A 249 7.11 -6.50 -5.38
CA GLY A 249 8.39 -7.02 -5.89
C GLY A 249 9.58 -6.79 -4.96
N SER A 250 9.53 -5.76 -4.10
CA SER A 250 10.57 -5.45 -3.10
C SER A 250 10.36 -6.16 -1.76
N VAL A 251 9.20 -6.79 -1.56
CA VAL A 251 8.88 -7.53 -0.34
C VAL A 251 9.53 -8.91 -0.40
N THR A 252 10.25 -9.29 0.65
CA THR A 252 10.97 -10.57 0.75
C THR A 252 10.05 -11.69 1.28
N ASN A 253 9.21 -11.38 2.28
CA ASN A 253 8.35 -12.33 2.98
C ASN A 253 6.92 -12.46 2.38
N ARG A 254 6.77 -12.35 1.05
CA ARG A 254 5.45 -12.24 0.36
C ARG A 254 4.44 -13.32 0.75
N GLU A 255 4.89 -14.56 0.89
CA GLU A 255 4.02 -15.67 1.28
C GLU A 255 3.43 -15.49 2.68
N ALA A 256 4.22 -15.01 3.64
CA ALA A 256 3.77 -14.77 5.00
C ALA A 256 2.80 -13.58 5.05
N VAL A 257 3.07 -12.53 4.27
CA VAL A 257 2.19 -11.36 4.13
C VAL A 257 0.82 -11.77 3.59
N ILE A 258 0.79 -12.58 2.54
CA ILE A 258 -0.46 -12.93 1.85
C ILE A 258 -1.28 -13.97 2.61
N PHE A 259 -0.63 -15.01 3.16
CA PHE A 259 -1.37 -16.16 3.71
C PHE A 259 -1.39 -16.21 5.25
N ASP A 260 -0.48 -15.53 5.93
CA ASP A 260 -0.36 -15.59 7.39
C ASP A 260 -0.65 -14.25 8.09
N GLY A 261 -0.89 -13.17 7.34
CA GLY A 261 -1.17 -11.86 7.91
C GLY A 261 0.06 -11.15 8.49
N ALA A 262 1.27 -11.54 8.06
CA ALA A 262 2.52 -10.88 8.45
C ALA A 262 2.64 -9.47 7.85
N LEU A 263 3.43 -8.60 8.47
CA LEU A 263 3.78 -7.31 7.89
C LEU A 263 4.82 -7.48 6.76
N PRO A 264 4.82 -6.61 5.74
CA PRO A 264 5.81 -6.67 4.66
C PRO A 264 7.21 -6.35 5.18
N GLU A 265 8.16 -7.21 4.85
CA GLU A 265 9.59 -7.03 5.10
C GLU A 265 10.30 -6.66 3.81
N LEU A 266 11.21 -5.68 3.87
CA LEU A 266 12.04 -5.24 2.75
C LEU A 266 13.46 -5.78 2.94
N GLU A 267 14.15 -6.03 1.84
CA GLU A 267 15.55 -6.45 1.87
C GLU A 267 16.43 -5.32 2.43
N THR A 268 17.10 -5.55 3.55
CA THR A 268 17.95 -4.56 4.23
C THR A 268 19.24 -4.23 3.47
N ALA A 269 19.56 -4.97 2.41
CA ALA A 269 20.80 -4.83 1.64
C ALA A 269 20.99 -3.43 1.01
N HIS A 270 19.91 -2.69 0.76
CA HIS A 270 20.01 -1.35 0.19
C HIS A 270 20.30 -0.26 1.23
N LEU A 271 19.97 -0.49 2.50
CA LEU A 271 20.30 0.43 3.60
C LEU A 271 21.75 0.28 4.01
N ASP A 272 22.26 -0.95 4.11
CA ASP A 272 23.66 -1.19 4.50
C ASP A 272 24.64 -0.72 3.43
N SER A 273 24.30 -0.85 2.14
CA SER A 273 25.13 -0.33 1.03
C SER A 273 25.08 1.19 0.90
N VAL A 274 23.93 1.82 1.18
CA VAL A 274 23.81 3.29 1.21
C VAL A 274 24.52 3.86 2.43
N ILE A 275 24.41 3.21 3.59
CA ILE A 275 25.16 3.57 4.80
C ILE A 275 26.66 3.41 4.54
N ALA A 276 27.10 2.29 3.95
CA ALA A 276 28.51 2.08 3.60
C ALA A 276 29.04 3.14 2.62
N CYS A 277 28.28 3.49 1.56
CA CYS A 277 28.66 4.59 0.66
C CYS A 277 28.75 5.94 1.38
N LEU A 278 27.81 6.25 2.28
CA LEU A 278 27.84 7.51 3.05
C LEU A 278 28.98 7.54 4.06
N GLU A 279 29.35 6.39 4.63
CA GLU A 279 30.50 6.26 5.52
C GLU A 279 31.82 6.41 4.76
N ASP A 280 31.92 5.85 3.55
CA ASP A 280 33.07 6.01 2.65
C ASP A 280 33.22 7.47 2.17
N ASP A 281 32.11 8.12 1.79
CA ASP A 281 32.10 9.55 1.41
C ASP A 281 32.48 10.45 2.60
N ALA A 282 32.01 10.12 3.80
CA ALA A 282 32.37 10.83 5.03
C ALA A 282 33.83 10.59 5.45
N ALA A 283 34.41 9.43 5.13
CA ALA A 283 35.82 9.14 5.33
C ALA A 283 36.69 9.88 4.31
N PHE A 284 36.26 9.93 3.05
CA PHE A 284 36.93 10.68 1.98
C PHE A 284 36.98 12.18 2.29
N LEU A 285 35.86 12.77 2.73
CA LEU A 285 35.81 14.17 3.14
C LEU A 285 36.68 14.46 4.37
N ARG A 286 36.74 13.53 5.35
CA ARG A 286 37.65 13.65 6.51
C ARG A 286 39.11 13.66 6.09
N ASN A 287 39.51 12.80 5.15
CA ASN A 287 40.87 12.75 4.62
C ASN A 287 41.21 14.00 3.79
N GLN A 288 40.28 14.49 2.96
CA GLN A 288 40.48 15.75 2.23
C GLN A 288 40.64 16.96 3.16
N ILE A 289 39.93 17.02 4.28
CA ILE A 289 40.08 18.08 5.27
C ILE A 289 41.44 17.96 5.98
N ALA A 290 41.88 16.75 6.30
CA ALA A 290 43.19 16.49 6.89
C ALA A 290 44.36 16.85 5.95
N ASP A 291 44.19 16.66 4.64
CA ASP A 291 45.19 16.97 3.60
C ASP A 291 45.10 18.42 3.08
N SER A 292 44.10 19.20 3.50
CA SER A 292 43.92 20.58 3.04
C SER A 292 44.84 21.57 3.77
N GLU A 293 45.26 22.63 3.06
CA GLU A 293 46.02 23.77 3.62
C GLU A 293 45.36 24.40 4.87
N ILE A 294 44.07 24.14 5.11
CA ILE A 294 43.31 24.62 6.27
C ILE A 294 43.83 23.95 7.56
N ALA A 295 44.13 22.65 7.56
CA ALA A 295 44.68 21.94 8.72
C ALA A 295 46.07 22.50 9.08
N THR A 296 46.92 22.69 8.07
CA THR A 296 48.27 23.27 8.19
C THR A 296 48.23 24.73 8.66
N ASN A 297 47.24 25.52 8.22
CA ASN A 297 47.03 26.90 8.64
C ASN A 297 46.45 27.02 10.06
N MET A 298 45.58 26.09 10.49
CA MET A 298 45.11 26.02 11.87
C MET A 298 46.22 25.61 12.83
N GLU A 299 47.13 24.72 12.43
CA GLU A 299 48.28 24.33 13.24
C GLU A 299 49.34 25.44 13.34
N LYS A 300 49.55 26.21 12.26
CA LYS A 300 50.33 27.46 12.29
C LYS A 300 49.70 28.53 13.20
N ALA A 301 48.38 28.71 13.14
CA ALA A 301 47.66 29.65 14.00
C ALA A 301 47.72 29.23 15.49
N ALA A 302 47.61 27.93 15.78
CA ALA A 302 47.75 27.39 17.14
C ALA A 302 49.19 27.52 17.69
N LYS A 303 50.22 27.41 16.83
CA LYS A 303 51.62 27.71 17.21
C LYS A 303 51.85 29.20 17.48
N LEU A 304 51.24 30.10 16.71
CA LEU A 304 51.31 31.55 16.96
C LEU A 304 50.65 31.95 18.29
N LEU A 305 49.57 31.27 18.70
CA LEU A 305 48.89 31.51 19.98
C LEU A 305 49.64 30.97 21.20
N ARG A 306 50.65 30.11 21.01
CA ARG A 306 51.45 29.49 22.09
C ARG A 306 52.84 30.12 22.27
N ALA A 307 53.21 31.13 21.48
CA ALA A 307 54.47 31.84 21.67
C ALA A 307 54.41 32.77 22.90
N PRO A 308 55.42 32.77 23.79
CA PRO A 308 55.41 33.63 24.98
C PRO A 308 55.49 35.10 24.57
N ARG A 309 54.57 35.92 25.09
CA ARG A 309 54.61 37.38 24.96
C ARG A 309 55.77 37.93 25.79
N GLY A 310 56.91 38.16 25.16
CA GLY A 310 57.99 38.98 25.71
C GLY A 310 57.73 40.46 25.45
N GLU A 311 57.58 41.20 26.55
CA GLU A 311 57.91 42.62 26.79
C GLU A 311 57.87 43.59 25.60
N ASP A 312 56.93 44.54 25.63
CA ASP A 312 57.35 45.95 25.57
C ASP A 312 56.31 46.88 26.20
N GLU A 313 56.39 47.00 27.53
CA GLU A 313 55.96 48.20 28.25
C GLU A 313 56.91 49.34 27.88
N ARG A 314 56.48 50.26 27.01
CA ARG A 314 56.85 51.69 27.08
C ARG A 314 56.08 52.50 26.04
N ARG A 315 55.01 53.16 26.52
CA ARG A 315 54.55 54.52 26.18
C ARG A 315 53.03 54.66 26.42
N ARG A 316 52.65 54.64 27.70
CA ARG A 316 51.56 55.49 28.18
C ARG A 316 52.15 56.87 28.45
N SER A 317 51.86 57.85 27.60
CA SER A 317 51.73 59.26 27.97
C SER A 317 51.57 60.12 26.72
N ALA A 318 50.34 60.49 26.37
CA ALA A 318 49.99 61.82 25.88
C ALA A 318 48.51 61.89 25.45
N LEU A 319 47.79 62.78 26.13
CA LEU A 319 46.83 63.73 25.56
C LEU A 319 45.45 63.26 25.05
N THR A 320 44.47 63.55 25.92
CA THR A 320 43.28 64.41 25.67
C THR A 320 42.22 64.03 24.62
N LEU A 321 41.00 63.87 25.15
CA LEU A 321 39.71 64.11 24.49
C LEU A 321 39.65 65.49 23.81
N PRO A 322 38.77 65.67 22.80
CA PRO A 322 37.53 66.37 23.15
C PRO A 322 36.24 65.78 22.55
N ARG A 323 35.16 66.23 23.19
CA ARG A 323 33.73 66.09 22.88
C ARG A 323 33.33 66.72 21.55
N GLY A 324 32.20 66.27 20.99
CA GLY A 324 31.36 67.11 20.12
C GLY A 324 30.19 66.38 19.46
N ASN A 325 29.00 66.52 20.07
CA ASN A 325 27.64 66.78 19.52
C ASN A 325 27.25 66.14 18.16
N ALA A 326 26.23 65.29 18.07
CA ALA A 326 24.77 65.46 18.26
C ALA A 326 24.01 65.95 17.00
N VAL A 327 22.78 65.39 16.84
CA VAL A 327 21.64 65.84 15.99
C VAL A 327 21.75 65.40 14.52
N ALA A 328 20.75 64.90 13.77
CA ALA A 328 19.28 64.80 13.89
C ALA A 328 18.74 63.71 12.93
N ASP A 329 17.59 63.13 13.28
CA ASP A 329 16.52 62.66 12.38
C ASP A 329 15.70 63.91 11.93
N PRO A 330 15.04 64.01 10.74
CA PRO A 330 13.82 63.24 10.45
C PRO A 330 13.49 62.94 8.96
N ASP A 331 12.75 61.86 8.74
CA ASP A 331 11.44 61.74 8.05
C ASP A 331 11.14 62.51 6.74
N HIS A 332 10.72 61.78 5.67
CA HIS A 332 9.81 62.13 4.55
C HIS A 332 9.89 60.99 3.49
N GLY A 333 8.85 60.42 2.85
CA GLY A 333 7.45 60.79 2.66
C GLY A 333 7.10 60.80 1.15
N ALA A 334 6.09 59.99 0.75
CA ALA A 334 5.33 59.99 -0.53
C ALA A 334 6.06 59.54 -1.82
N VAL A 335 5.47 58.79 -2.77
CA VAL A 335 4.07 58.68 -3.25
C VAL A 335 3.70 57.22 -3.54
#